data_AF-A0A0D1Z9H7-F1
#
_entry.id   AF-A0A0D1Z9H7-F1
#
_cell.length_a   1.000
_cell.length_b   1.000
_cell.length_c   1.000
_cell.angle_alpha   90.00
_cell.angle_beta   90.00
_cell.angle_gamma   90.00
#
_symmetry.space_group_name_H-M   'P 1'
#
loop_
_entity.id
_entity.type
_entity.pdbx_description
1 polymer ?
#
loop_
_entity_poly.entity_id
_entity_poly.type
_entity_poly.pdbx_seq_one_letter_code
_entity_poly.pdbx_strand_id
1 'polypeptide(L)'
;MAHLEARKHISPDSGFPITLHPGFNAKIKDWAPPEPLREEFSPKTDRALFADPEKKALFAIARRVDLTESIGTLLENVQLSQLDEKQLDELALLVTERGVVFFRDQDLTTEGQYKLFEHYGTLDRHPAQKDQKHVVIKGSQEDHREILKYTPWPSGDWHADTSFEINPPSYSLLRMEEHPKVGGDTAWISQYGTYDALSKAMQRFVEGLHAVHTSRLQYDTILDLWGVGPNRPPIDTHHPAVRTHPVTGLKALNVNPGFVTGFAELNKKESDKLLEFFEYHLHSADDHYVRWKWAVGSVAMWDNRCTAHRVIPGTYDSPRKGIRTTVFGEKHPLVLLHSPINPSLLTLSPSLSAEGEGDDPTAYFDPASSSRRERQQQAATGVALNGVPPSTNGAGNPKTKTSESARERERETEGESLSTPA
;
A
#
# COMPACT_ATOMS: atom_id res chain seq x y z
N MET A 1 -20.52 6.41 20.24
CA MET A 1 -19.88 7.46 21.07
C MET A 1 -18.70 6.83 21.77
N ALA A 2 -17.50 7.36 21.53
CA ALA A 2 -16.25 7.02 22.16
C ALA A 2 -16.41 6.88 23.69
N HIS A 3 -16.21 5.68 24.22
CA HIS A 3 -16.35 5.39 25.66
C HIS A 3 -15.00 5.45 26.38
N LEU A 4 -14.18 6.47 26.10
CA LEU A 4 -12.85 6.64 26.71
C LEU A 4 -12.94 6.73 28.24
N GLU A 5 -12.12 5.94 28.93
CA GLU A 5 -12.07 5.96 30.39
C GLU A 5 -11.57 7.32 30.90
N ALA A 6 -10.67 7.96 30.17
CA ALA A 6 -10.15 9.31 30.44
C ALA A 6 -11.25 10.34 30.75
N ARG A 7 -12.43 10.23 30.13
CA ARG A 7 -13.55 11.16 30.33
C ARG A 7 -14.14 11.14 31.75
N LYS A 8 -13.82 10.13 32.55
CA LYS A 8 -14.21 10.05 33.97
C LYS A 8 -13.15 10.64 34.92
N HIS A 9 -11.97 10.97 34.39
CA HIS A 9 -10.84 11.48 35.15
C HIS A 9 -10.56 12.91 34.69
N ILE A 10 -11.14 13.86 35.41
CA ILE A 10 -11.05 15.28 35.07
C ILE A 10 -9.97 15.93 35.92
N SER A 11 -9.09 16.71 35.29
CA SER A 11 -8.10 17.51 36.01
C SER A 11 -8.84 18.63 36.77
N PRO A 12 -8.61 18.77 38.09
CA PRO A 12 -9.35 19.73 38.92
C PRO A 12 -9.03 21.18 38.59
N ASP A 13 -7.85 21.44 38.02
CA ASP A 13 -7.36 22.75 37.61
C ASP A 13 -7.91 23.18 36.24
N SER A 14 -7.99 22.26 35.27
CA SER A 14 -8.39 22.60 33.90
C SER A 14 -9.87 22.32 33.60
N GLY A 15 -10.50 21.40 34.33
CA GLY A 15 -11.84 20.92 34.03
C GLY A 15 -11.92 19.99 32.80
N PHE A 16 -10.77 19.60 32.22
CA PHE A 16 -10.70 18.71 31.07
C PHE A 16 -10.27 17.29 31.46
N PRO A 17 -10.64 16.27 30.66
CA PRO A 17 -10.15 14.90 30.86
C PRO A 17 -8.62 14.82 30.79
N ILE A 18 -8.03 13.94 31.60
CA ILE A 18 -6.58 13.66 31.56
C ILE A 18 -6.28 12.43 30.70
N THR A 19 -5.08 12.38 30.12
CA THR A 19 -4.56 11.13 29.54
C THR A 19 -4.26 10.14 30.66
N LEU A 20 -4.90 8.97 30.60
CA LEU A 20 -4.67 7.91 31.56
C LEU A 20 -3.52 7.04 31.08
N HIS A 21 -2.50 6.88 31.93
CA HIS A 21 -1.46 5.89 31.67
C HIS A 21 -2.09 4.48 31.67
N PRO A 22 -1.74 3.60 30.71
CA PRO A 22 -2.40 2.31 30.52
C PRO A 22 -2.50 1.45 31.78
N GLY A 23 -1.47 1.48 32.64
CA GLY A 23 -1.46 0.77 33.92
C GLY A 23 -2.53 1.20 34.95
N PHE A 24 -3.17 2.35 34.76
CA PHE A 24 -4.30 2.83 35.59
C PHE A 24 -5.65 2.72 34.88
N ASN A 25 -5.69 2.23 33.64
CA ASN A 25 -6.93 1.96 32.93
C ASN A 25 -7.33 0.48 33.16
N ALA A 26 -8.39 0.25 33.93
CA ALA A 26 -8.85 -1.11 34.26
C ALA A 26 -9.17 -1.95 33.02
N LYS A 27 -9.72 -1.34 31.95
CA LYS A 27 -10.03 -2.05 30.70
C LYS A 27 -8.77 -2.61 30.02
N ILE A 28 -7.64 -1.92 30.16
CA ILE A 28 -6.36 -2.34 29.59
C ILE A 28 -5.67 -3.33 30.53
N LYS A 29 -5.54 -2.94 31.81
CA LYS A 29 -4.86 -3.73 32.84
C LYS A 29 -5.46 -5.13 33.03
N ASP A 30 -6.78 -5.24 33.01
CA ASP A 30 -7.48 -6.46 33.37
C ASP A 30 -7.74 -7.38 32.15
N TRP A 31 -7.40 -6.94 30.94
CA TRP A 31 -7.63 -7.72 29.73
C TRP A 31 -6.50 -8.74 29.49
N ALA A 32 -6.89 -10.01 29.43
CA ALA A 32 -6.01 -11.12 29.05
C ALA A 32 -6.42 -11.67 27.67
N PRO A 33 -5.58 -11.50 26.64
CA PRO A 33 -5.84 -12.07 25.32
C PRO A 33 -5.97 -13.60 25.36
N PRO A 34 -7.00 -14.18 24.70
CA PRO A 34 -7.20 -15.62 24.65
C PRO A 34 -6.23 -16.37 23.74
N GLU A 35 -5.56 -15.71 22.79
CA GLU A 35 -4.63 -16.33 21.84
C GLU A 35 -3.17 -16.09 22.26
N PRO A 36 -2.25 -17.03 21.95
CA PRO A 36 -0.82 -16.79 22.13
C PRO A 36 -0.29 -15.75 21.13
N LEU A 37 0.95 -15.30 21.36
CA LEU A 37 1.71 -14.59 20.34
C LEU A 37 1.84 -15.47 19.09
N ARG A 38 1.75 -14.84 17.91
CA ARG A 38 1.95 -15.54 16.65
C ARG A 38 3.39 -15.99 16.51
N GLU A 39 3.55 -17.15 15.91
CA GLU A 39 4.84 -17.64 15.43
C GLU A 39 4.98 -17.29 13.95
N GLU A 40 6.23 -17.11 13.53
CA GLU A 40 6.56 -16.97 12.12
C GLU A 40 6.15 -18.23 11.36
N PHE A 41 5.65 -18.06 10.14
CA PHE A 41 5.52 -19.17 9.21
C PHE A 41 5.86 -18.74 7.78
N SER A 42 6.20 -19.72 6.95
CA SER A 42 6.48 -19.49 5.53
C SER A 42 5.20 -19.67 4.71
N PRO A 43 4.63 -18.60 4.13
CA PRO A 43 3.48 -18.72 3.25
C PRO A 43 3.88 -19.45 1.95
N LYS A 44 2.87 -19.89 1.18
CA LYS A 44 3.07 -20.40 -0.18
C LYS A 44 3.67 -19.32 -1.08
N THR A 45 4.29 -19.74 -2.17
CA THR A 45 4.80 -18.83 -3.21
C THR A 45 3.71 -17.87 -3.69
N ASP A 46 4.08 -16.60 -3.82
CA ASP A 46 3.17 -15.56 -4.28
C ASP A 46 2.62 -15.85 -5.67
N ARG A 47 1.30 -15.74 -5.82
CA ARG A 47 0.59 -16.01 -7.08
C ARG A 47 1.02 -15.11 -8.23
N ALA A 48 1.46 -13.89 -7.96
CA ALA A 48 1.93 -12.98 -8.99
C ALA A 48 3.16 -13.50 -9.75
N LEU A 49 3.95 -14.42 -9.16
CA LEU A 49 5.11 -15.04 -9.81
C LEU A 49 4.72 -16.05 -10.90
N PHE A 50 3.47 -16.48 -10.96
CA PHE A 50 2.95 -17.41 -11.97
C PHE A 50 2.25 -16.69 -13.14
N ALA A 51 2.12 -15.37 -13.05
CA ALA A 51 1.44 -14.56 -14.07
C ALA A 51 2.22 -14.46 -15.38
N ASP A 52 1.49 -14.29 -16.49
CA ASP A 52 2.08 -13.75 -17.72
C ASP A 52 2.49 -12.29 -17.47
N PRO A 53 3.75 -11.88 -17.70
CA PRO A 53 4.19 -10.49 -17.52
C PRO A 53 3.34 -9.48 -18.30
N GLU A 54 2.85 -9.86 -19.48
CA GLU A 54 2.00 -9.02 -20.33
C GLU A 54 0.52 -9.04 -19.93
N LYS A 55 0.13 -9.91 -18.99
CA LYS A 55 -1.23 -10.02 -18.44
C LYS A 55 -2.30 -10.20 -19.53
N LYS A 56 -1.96 -11.02 -20.53
CA LYS A 56 -2.75 -11.18 -21.76
C LYS A 56 -4.14 -11.75 -21.49
N ALA A 57 -4.27 -12.71 -20.58
CA ALA A 57 -5.57 -13.35 -20.32
C ALA A 57 -6.54 -12.40 -19.62
N LEU A 58 -6.03 -11.58 -18.69
CA LEU A 58 -6.79 -10.58 -17.97
C LEU A 58 -7.17 -9.42 -18.89
N PHE A 59 -6.24 -8.88 -19.66
CA PHE A 59 -6.51 -7.76 -20.58
C PHE A 59 -7.30 -8.16 -21.83
N ALA A 60 -7.44 -9.46 -22.13
CA ALA A 60 -8.35 -9.94 -23.15
C ALA A 60 -9.83 -9.74 -22.76
N ILE A 61 -10.14 -9.70 -21.47
CA ILE A 61 -11.52 -9.58 -20.95
C ILE A 61 -11.79 -8.29 -20.18
N ALA A 62 -10.75 -7.60 -19.71
CA ALA A 62 -10.89 -6.40 -18.90
C ALA A 62 -10.27 -5.17 -19.59
N ARG A 63 -10.92 -4.01 -19.45
CA ARG A 63 -10.36 -2.74 -19.91
C ARG A 63 -9.57 -2.09 -18.77
N ARG A 64 -8.27 -1.89 -18.99
CA ARG A 64 -7.38 -1.18 -18.06
C ARG A 64 -7.51 0.34 -18.20
N VAL A 65 -7.74 1.02 -17.08
CA VAL A 65 -7.71 2.49 -16.98
C VAL A 65 -6.83 2.89 -15.81
N ASP A 66 -5.63 3.40 -16.08
CA ASP A 66 -4.74 3.89 -15.04
C ASP A 66 -5.25 5.24 -14.50
N LEU A 67 -5.36 5.35 -13.17
CA LEU A 67 -5.96 6.53 -12.53
C LEU A 67 -4.94 7.64 -12.28
N THR A 68 -3.73 7.26 -11.89
CA THR A 68 -2.58 8.17 -11.79
C THR A 68 -1.33 7.50 -12.36
N GLU A 69 -0.25 8.25 -12.53
CA GLU A 69 0.96 7.74 -13.19
C GLU A 69 1.58 6.57 -12.40
N SER A 70 1.78 6.72 -11.09
CA SER A 70 2.56 5.75 -10.31
C SER A 70 1.73 4.72 -9.53
N ILE A 71 0.42 4.91 -9.38
CA ILE A 71 -0.42 4.04 -8.55
C ILE A 71 -1.86 4.02 -9.07
N GLY A 72 -2.58 2.93 -8.82
CA GLY A 72 -4.01 2.88 -9.05
C GLY A 72 -4.38 2.57 -10.50
N THR A 73 -5.20 1.55 -10.65
CA THR A 73 -5.77 1.14 -11.93
C THR A 73 -7.20 0.71 -11.71
N LEU A 74 -8.14 1.23 -12.51
CA LEU A 74 -9.50 0.71 -12.60
C LEU A 74 -9.53 -0.36 -13.68
N LEU A 75 -10.01 -1.55 -13.34
CA LEU A 75 -10.38 -2.58 -14.32
C LEU A 75 -11.88 -2.55 -14.54
N GLU A 76 -12.27 -2.35 -15.79
CA GLU A 76 -13.67 -2.33 -16.22
C GLU A 76 -14.02 -3.58 -17.05
N ASN A 77 -15.32 -3.80 -17.24
CA ASN A 77 -15.89 -4.89 -18.04
C ASN A 77 -15.56 -6.29 -17.51
N VAL A 78 -15.25 -6.41 -16.22
CA VAL A 78 -14.86 -7.67 -15.59
C VAL A 78 -15.55 -7.87 -14.24
N GLN A 79 -15.97 -9.10 -13.98
CA GLN A 79 -16.46 -9.53 -12.67
C GLN A 79 -15.42 -10.44 -12.02
N LEU A 80 -15.00 -10.10 -10.81
CA LEU A 80 -14.02 -10.87 -10.05
C LEU A 80 -14.46 -12.34 -9.86
N SER A 81 -15.76 -12.57 -9.72
CA SER A 81 -16.37 -13.91 -9.59
C SER A 81 -16.20 -14.80 -10.82
N GLN A 82 -15.85 -14.23 -11.97
CA GLN A 82 -15.74 -14.93 -13.26
C GLN A 82 -14.30 -15.16 -13.70
N LEU A 83 -13.32 -14.67 -12.93
CA LEU A 83 -11.91 -14.85 -13.26
C LEU A 83 -11.47 -16.30 -13.05
N ASP A 84 -10.75 -16.84 -14.03
CA ASP A 84 -10.05 -18.11 -13.89
C ASP A 84 -8.72 -17.95 -13.13
N GLU A 85 -8.06 -19.07 -12.78
CA GLU A 85 -6.81 -19.07 -12.02
C GLU A 85 -5.70 -18.26 -12.70
N LYS A 86 -5.61 -18.32 -14.04
CA LYS A 86 -4.59 -17.59 -14.80
C LYS A 86 -4.83 -16.09 -14.72
N GLN A 87 -6.08 -15.66 -14.89
CA GLN A 87 -6.47 -14.25 -14.78
C GLN A 87 -6.31 -13.73 -13.36
N LEU A 88 -6.54 -14.55 -12.34
CA LEU A 88 -6.28 -14.21 -10.94
C LEU A 88 -4.78 -14.02 -10.67
N ASP A 89 -3.91 -14.86 -11.22
CA ASP A 89 -2.45 -14.69 -11.13
C ASP A 89 -2.01 -13.37 -11.80
N GLU A 90 -2.52 -13.09 -13.00
CA GLU A 90 -2.25 -11.84 -13.73
C GLU A 90 -2.79 -10.60 -12.98
N LEU A 91 -3.91 -10.74 -12.27
CA LEU A 91 -4.44 -9.70 -11.38
C LEU A 91 -3.51 -9.46 -10.19
N ALA A 92 -2.96 -10.51 -9.56
CA ALA A 92 -1.98 -10.34 -8.48
C ALA A 92 -0.74 -9.57 -8.96
N LEU A 93 -0.24 -9.87 -10.16
CA LEU A 93 0.88 -9.13 -10.74
C LEU A 93 0.51 -7.68 -11.03
N LEU A 94 -0.69 -7.41 -11.58
CA LEU A 94 -1.16 -6.04 -11.80
C LEU A 94 -1.26 -5.25 -10.50
N VAL A 95 -1.83 -5.85 -9.45
CA VAL A 95 -1.96 -5.23 -8.12
C VAL A 95 -0.57 -4.92 -7.55
N THR A 96 0.37 -5.84 -7.70
CA THR A 96 1.75 -5.64 -7.23
C THR A 96 2.47 -4.50 -7.95
N GLU A 97 2.28 -4.37 -9.26
CA GLU A 97 2.90 -3.32 -10.08
C GLU A 97 2.25 -1.95 -9.86
N ARG A 98 0.93 -1.94 -9.64
CA ARG A 98 0.11 -0.71 -9.56
C ARG A 98 -0.23 -0.30 -8.14
N GLY A 99 0.18 -1.07 -7.14
CA GLY A 99 -0.15 -0.89 -5.72
C GLY A 99 -1.60 -1.23 -5.38
N VAL A 100 -2.56 -0.71 -6.14
CA VAL A 100 -4.00 -0.94 -5.93
C VAL A 100 -4.76 -1.01 -7.26
N VAL A 101 -5.69 -1.97 -7.34
CA VAL A 101 -6.62 -2.13 -8.46
C VAL A 101 -8.05 -2.00 -7.96
N PHE A 102 -8.86 -1.24 -8.70
CA PHE A 102 -10.24 -0.92 -8.38
C PHE A 102 -11.20 -1.58 -9.37
N PHE A 103 -12.40 -1.83 -8.88
CA PHE A 103 -13.51 -2.39 -9.64
C PHE A 103 -14.81 -1.69 -9.25
N ARG A 104 -15.74 -1.59 -10.20
CA ARG A 104 -17.11 -1.11 -9.99
C ARG A 104 -18.10 -2.27 -10.17
N ASP A 105 -19.27 -2.11 -9.57
CA ASP A 105 -20.44 -2.96 -9.82
C ASP A 105 -20.15 -4.47 -9.76
N GLN A 106 -19.44 -4.90 -8.72
CA GLN A 106 -19.06 -6.31 -8.54
C GLN A 106 -20.19 -7.12 -7.88
N ASP A 107 -20.43 -8.33 -8.38
CA ASP A 107 -21.46 -9.28 -7.90
C ASP A 107 -20.99 -10.16 -6.73
N LEU A 108 -19.80 -9.89 -6.20
CA LEU A 108 -19.11 -10.70 -5.22
C LEU A 108 -19.93 -10.80 -3.91
N THR A 109 -20.26 -12.02 -3.46
CA THR A 109 -20.81 -12.28 -2.12
C THR A 109 -19.69 -12.40 -1.07
N THR A 110 -20.00 -12.40 0.22
CA THR A 110 -18.98 -12.54 1.29
C THR A 110 -18.26 -13.88 1.19
N GLU A 111 -19.01 -14.95 0.92
CA GLU A 111 -18.47 -16.29 0.67
C GLU A 111 -17.66 -16.34 -0.63
N GLY A 112 -18.13 -15.66 -1.69
CA GLY A 112 -17.42 -15.55 -2.96
C GLY A 112 -16.09 -14.81 -2.81
N GLN A 113 -16.07 -13.71 -2.05
CA GLN A 113 -14.86 -12.96 -1.72
C GLN A 113 -13.85 -13.84 -0.99
N TYR A 114 -14.31 -14.58 0.03
CA TYR A 114 -13.46 -15.50 0.77
C TYR A 114 -12.84 -16.56 -0.15
N LYS A 115 -13.67 -17.26 -0.94
CA LYS A 115 -13.22 -18.33 -1.85
C LYS A 115 -12.24 -17.81 -2.90
N LEU A 116 -12.49 -16.63 -3.45
CA LEU A 116 -11.59 -15.98 -4.40
C LEU A 116 -10.24 -15.68 -3.74
N PHE A 117 -10.26 -15.18 -2.51
CA PHE A 117 -9.05 -14.73 -1.83
C PHE A 117 -8.17 -15.87 -1.30
N GLU A 118 -8.71 -17.09 -1.15
CA GLU A 118 -7.93 -18.33 -0.91
C GLU A 118 -6.93 -18.63 -2.04
N HIS A 119 -7.18 -18.14 -3.27
CA HIS A 119 -6.24 -18.26 -4.39
C HIS A 119 -4.89 -17.59 -4.06
N TYR A 120 -4.95 -16.42 -3.41
CA TYR A 120 -3.78 -15.58 -3.17
C TYR A 120 -2.92 -16.00 -1.98
N GLY A 121 -3.47 -16.84 -1.08
CA GLY A 121 -2.70 -17.34 0.06
C GLY A 121 -3.56 -17.78 1.24
N THR A 122 -2.90 -18.01 2.38
CA THR A 122 -3.57 -18.31 3.63
C THR A 122 -4.24 -17.04 4.16
N LEU A 123 -5.53 -17.12 4.46
CA LEU A 123 -6.29 -16.00 4.98
C LEU A 123 -5.90 -15.68 6.42
N ASP A 124 -5.73 -14.39 6.69
CA ASP A 124 -5.42 -13.87 8.02
C ASP A 124 -6.71 -13.51 8.80
N ARG A 125 -6.68 -13.77 10.11
CA ARG A 125 -7.66 -13.26 11.08
C ARG A 125 -7.07 -12.01 11.73
N HIS A 126 -7.75 -10.87 11.63
CA HIS A 126 -7.41 -9.64 12.34
C HIS A 126 -7.57 -9.78 13.87
N PRO A 127 -6.67 -9.21 14.70
CA PRO A 127 -6.68 -9.41 16.16
C PRO A 127 -8.00 -9.05 16.88
N ALA A 128 -8.73 -8.04 16.39
CA ALA A 128 -9.99 -7.59 17.01
C ALA A 128 -11.26 -8.41 16.64
N GLN A 129 -11.13 -9.56 15.97
CA GLN A 129 -12.27 -10.30 15.39
C GLN A 129 -12.79 -11.46 16.26
N LYS A 130 -14.10 -11.73 16.19
CA LYS A 130 -14.72 -12.97 16.72
C LYS A 130 -15.04 -14.02 15.64
N ASP A 131 -15.29 -13.60 14.39
CA ASP A 131 -15.55 -14.48 13.24
C ASP A 131 -14.27 -14.71 12.41
N GLN A 132 -14.14 -15.90 11.82
CA GLN A 132 -12.91 -16.40 11.20
C GLN A 132 -12.66 -15.91 9.77
N LYS A 133 -13.63 -15.33 9.07
CA LYS A 133 -13.54 -15.21 7.59
C LYS A 133 -13.35 -13.80 7.02
N HIS A 134 -13.75 -12.74 7.71
CA HIS A 134 -13.68 -11.37 7.19
C HIS A 134 -13.81 -10.29 8.28
N VAL A 135 -13.28 -9.08 8.03
CA VAL A 135 -13.45 -7.91 8.90
C VAL A 135 -14.57 -7.04 8.33
N VAL A 136 -15.52 -6.63 9.18
CA VAL A 136 -16.47 -5.57 8.82
C VAL A 136 -15.83 -4.22 9.12
N ILE A 137 -15.50 -3.46 8.07
CA ILE A 137 -14.95 -2.11 8.17
C ILE A 137 -16.11 -1.11 8.17
N LYS A 138 -16.37 -0.49 9.32
CA LYS A 138 -17.43 0.52 9.47
C LYS A 138 -16.87 1.93 9.34
N GLY A 139 -17.71 2.87 8.92
CA GLY A 139 -17.45 4.29 9.09
C GLY A 139 -17.51 4.70 10.55
N SER A 140 -16.80 5.77 10.87
CA SER A 140 -16.93 6.48 12.14
C SER A 140 -17.28 7.93 11.84
N GLN A 141 -18.23 8.48 12.58
CA GLN A 141 -18.55 9.91 12.59
C GLN A 141 -17.74 10.66 13.66
N GLU A 142 -16.92 9.95 14.42
CA GLU A 142 -16.16 10.55 15.49
C GLU A 142 -15.00 11.38 14.92
N ASP A 143 -14.79 12.56 15.49
CA ASP A 143 -13.66 13.38 15.12
C ASP A 143 -12.38 12.75 15.68
N HIS A 144 -11.61 12.12 14.80
CA HIS A 144 -10.33 11.52 15.17
C HIS A 144 -9.37 12.53 15.83
N ARG A 145 -9.46 13.82 15.53
CA ARG A 145 -8.64 14.87 16.17
C ARG A 145 -9.02 15.06 17.63
N GLU A 146 -10.31 14.97 17.95
CA GLU A 146 -10.79 15.02 19.32
C GLU A 146 -10.43 13.74 20.09
N ILE A 147 -10.47 12.58 19.42
CA ILE A 147 -10.07 11.30 20.00
C ILE A 147 -8.57 11.31 20.32
N LEU A 148 -7.73 11.84 19.43
CA LEU A 148 -6.27 11.89 19.59
C LEU A 148 -5.79 12.72 20.79
N LYS A 149 -6.65 13.52 21.41
CA LYS A 149 -6.35 14.19 22.69
C LYS A 149 -6.14 13.20 23.84
N TYR A 150 -6.73 12.01 23.73
CA TYR A 150 -6.86 11.06 24.84
C TYR A 150 -6.38 9.64 24.50
N THR A 151 -6.08 9.35 23.23
CA THR A 151 -5.38 8.14 22.82
C THR A 151 -4.16 8.48 21.95
N PRO A 152 -3.02 7.78 22.15
CA PRO A 152 -1.81 8.00 21.38
C PRO A 152 -1.81 7.35 19.98
N TRP A 153 -2.81 6.56 19.60
CA TRP A 153 -2.79 5.85 18.31
C TRP A 153 -3.34 6.72 17.16
N PRO A 154 -2.53 7.07 16.12
CA PRO A 154 -2.96 7.82 14.95
C PRO A 154 -3.80 6.98 13.97
N SER A 155 -4.92 6.45 14.46
CA SER A 155 -5.82 5.52 13.74
C SER A 155 -6.36 6.02 12.39
N GLY A 156 -6.36 7.34 12.16
CA GLY A 156 -6.84 7.96 10.91
C GLY A 156 -5.73 8.28 9.90
N ASP A 157 -4.48 7.93 10.19
CA ASP A 157 -3.34 8.28 9.35
C ASP A 157 -2.89 7.14 8.43
N TRP A 158 -1.89 7.41 7.60
CA TRP A 158 -1.28 6.46 6.67
C TRP A 158 -0.79 5.22 7.39
N HIS A 159 -1.24 4.05 6.93
CA HIS A 159 -0.80 2.77 7.43
C HIS A 159 -0.76 1.70 6.35
N ALA A 160 0.12 0.72 6.54
CA ALA A 160 -0.02 -0.61 5.95
C ALA A 160 -0.69 -1.50 7.00
N ASP A 161 -1.71 -2.25 6.58
CA ASP A 161 -2.51 -3.12 7.45
C ASP A 161 -1.61 -4.04 8.27
N THR A 162 -1.81 -4.01 9.60
CA THR A 162 -1.13 -4.87 10.57
C THR A 162 0.38 -5.04 10.30
N SER A 163 1.06 -3.97 9.90
CA SER A 163 2.50 -3.99 9.58
C SER A 163 3.40 -4.35 10.77
N PHE A 164 2.84 -4.39 11.97
CA PHE A 164 3.46 -4.87 13.21
C PHE A 164 3.47 -6.40 13.36
N GLU A 165 2.79 -7.15 12.49
CA GLU A 165 2.79 -8.61 12.56
C GLU A 165 4.15 -9.16 12.10
N ILE A 166 4.50 -10.38 12.54
CA ILE A 166 5.72 -11.07 12.10
C ILE A 166 5.66 -11.36 10.59
N ASN A 167 4.48 -11.77 10.13
CA ASN A 167 4.12 -11.95 8.73
C ASN A 167 3.04 -10.93 8.37
N PRO A 168 3.39 -9.66 8.04
CA PRO A 168 2.41 -8.68 7.61
C PRO A 168 1.62 -9.18 6.39
N PRO A 169 0.36 -8.75 6.19
CA PRO A 169 -0.42 -9.13 5.02
C PRO A 169 0.29 -8.77 3.71
N SER A 170 0.16 -9.63 2.70
CA SER A 170 0.55 -9.34 1.33
C SER A 170 -0.57 -8.57 0.63
N TYR A 171 -1.66 -9.26 0.28
CA TYR A 171 -2.80 -8.64 -0.37
C TYR A 171 -3.96 -8.42 0.60
N SER A 172 -4.70 -7.34 0.34
CA SER A 172 -5.96 -7.04 1.00
C SER A 172 -7.03 -6.69 -0.03
N LEU A 173 -8.27 -7.07 0.23
CA LEU A 173 -9.42 -6.77 -0.62
C LEU A 173 -10.56 -6.23 0.24
N LEU A 174 -11.14 -5.10 -0.17
CA LEU A 174 -12.26 -4.45 0.47
C LEU A 174 -13.41 -4.27 -0.52
N ARG A 175 -14.57 -4.85 -0.22
CA ARG A 175 -15.84 -4.63 -0.94
C ARG A 175 -16.75 -3.72 -0.13
N MET A 176 -17.36 -2.73 -0.77
CA MET A 176 -18.33 -1.83 -0.11
C MET A 176 -19.76 -2.36 -0.19
N GLU A 177 -20.42 -2.51 0.96
CA GLU A 177 -21.83 -2.92 1.07
C GLU A 177 -22.75 -1.71 1.31
N GLU A 178 -22.30 -0.77 2.13
CA GLU A 178 -23.02 0.46 2.44
C GLU A 178 -22.03 1.62 2.32
N HIS A 179 -22.44 2.72 1.70
CA HIS A 179 -21.58 3.89 1.56
C HIS A 179 -22.42 5.18 1.46
N PRO A 180 -22.02 6.27 2.14
CA PRO A 180 -22.68 7.57 2.02
C PRO A 180 -22.58 8.15 0.61
N LYS A 181 -23.55 8.98 0.21
CA LYS A 181 -23.51 9.66 -1.10
C LYS A 181 -22.23 10.51 -1.32
N VAL A 182 -21.68 11.06 -0.24
CA VAL A 182 -20.47 11.90 -0.25
C VAL A 182 -19.62 11.58 0.97
N GLY A 183 -18.30 11.49 0.78
CA GLY A 183 -17.33 11.24 1.85
C GLY A 183 -17.03 9.76 2.09
N GLY A 184 -16.19 9.46 3.07
CA GLY A 184 -15.80 8.08 3.38
C GLY A 184 -14.89 7.43 2.34
N ASP A 185 -14.25 8.24 1.50
CA ASP A 185 -13.24 7.87 0.51
C ASP A 185 -12.05 7.18 1.19
N THR A 186 -11.30 6.41 0.42
CA THR A 186 -9.99 5.89 0.86
C THR A 186 -8.92 6.41 -0.08
N ALA A 187 -7.78 6.78 0.47
CA ALA A 187 -6.60 7.14 -0.29
C ALA A 187 -5.49 6.10 -0.10
N TRP A 188 -4.71 5.89 -1.16
CA TRP A 188 -3.50 5.08 -1.16
C TRP A 188 -2.33 5.92 -1.64
N ILE A 189 -1.15 5.56 -1.16
CA ILE A 189 0.11 6.12 -1.60
C ILE A 189 1.09 5.02 -1.95
N SER A 190 1.85 5.22 -3.04
CA SER A 190 2.86 4.26 -3.50
C SER A 190 4.10 4.34 -2.64
N GLN A 191 4.42 3.26 -1.92
CA GLN A 191 5.66 3.18 -1.16
C GLN A 191 6.89 2.98 -2.06
N TYR A 192 6.71 2.45 -3.28
CA TYR A 192 7.76 2.48 -4.31
C TYR A 192 8.10 3.92 -4.69
N GLY A 193 7.05 4.69 -4.97
CA GLY A 193 7.16 6.08 -5.37
C GLY A 193 7.81 6.94 -4.29
N THR A 194 7.30 6.86 -3.06
CA THR A 194 7.86 7.62 -1.94
C THR A 194 9.30 7.24 -1.66
N TYR A 195 9.72 6.00 -1.90
CA TYR A 195 11.14 5.64 -1.81
C TYR A 195 11.97 6.24 -2.95
N ASP A 196 11.50 6.14 -4.21
CA ASP A 196 12.20 6.66 -5.39
C ASP A 196 12.41 8.18 -5.33
N ALA A 197 11.43 8.91 -4.77
CA ALA A 197 11.47 10.35 -4.57
C ALA A 197 12.52 10.83 -3.54
N LEU A 198 13.04 9.95 -2.68
CA LEU A 198 14.10 10.30 -1.75
C LEU A 198 15.40 10.61 -2.50
N SER A 199 16.17 11.57 -2.00
CA SER A 199 17.52 11.80 -2.52
C SER A 199 18.39 10.54 -2.35
N LYS A 200 19.37 10.34 -3.22
CA LYS A 200 20.27 9.18 -3.12
C LYS A 200 21.03 9.10 -1.79
N ALA A 201 21.28 10.25 -1.15
CA ALA A 201 21.86 10.29 0.19
C ALA A 201 20.90 9.75 1.25
N MET A 202 19.62 10.18 1.18
CA MET A 202 18.59 9.68 2.09
C MET A 202 18.33 8.19 1.86
N GLN A 203 18.22 7.73 0.60
CA GLN A 203 18.08 6.30 0.28
C GLN A 203 19.17 5.46 0.94
N ARG A 204 20.46 5.81 0.76
CA ARG A 204 21.58 5.10 1.39
C ARG A 204 21.51 5.08 2.91
N PHE A 205 21.07 6.19 3.52
CA PHE A 205 20.93 6.28 4.97
C PHE A 205 19.83 5.35 5.50
N VAL A 206 18.65 5.37 4.88
CA VAL A 206 17.47 4.67 5.41
C VAL A 206 17.42 3.19 5.05
N GLU A 207 18.16 2.76 4.02
CA GLU A 207 18.30 1.35 3.64
C GLU A 207 18.93 0.47 4.73
N GLY A 208 19.71 1.06 5.65
CA GLY A 208 20.32 0.35 6.77
C GLY A 208 19.48 0.33 8.05
N LEU A 209 18.32 1.00 8.07
CA LEU A 209 17.51 1.16 9.28
C LEU A 209 16.42 0.11 9.39
N HIS A 210 16.05 -0.24 10.62
CA HIS A 210 14.87 -1.04 10.92
C HIS A 210 13.81 -0.17 11.61
N ALA A 211 12.66 -0.03 10.96
CA ALA A 211 11.48 0.58 11.53
C ALA A 211 10.91 -0.31 12.64
N VAL A 212 10.57 0.30 13.78
CA VAL A 212 9.92 -0.35 14.93
C VAL A 212 8.41 -0.23 14.77
N HIS A 213 7.77 -1.31 14.31
CA HIS A 213 6.32 -1.40 14.17
C HIS A 213 5.71 -1.96 15.46
N THR A 214 4.67 -1.33 15.98
CA THR A 214 3.99 -1.76 17.21
C THR A 214 2.47 -1.78 17.05
N SER A 215 1.83 -2.79 17.65
CA SER A 215 0.38 -2.79 17.85
C SER A 215 -0.05 -2.24 19.21
N ARG A 216 0.86 -1.90 20.13
CA ARG A 216 0.51 -1.50 21.51
C ARG A 216 -0.45 -0.31 21.54
N LEU A 217 -0.16 0.73 20.77
CA LEU A 217 -1.01 1.93 20.72
C LEU A 217 -2.41 1.59 20.23
N GLN A 218 -2.50 0.79 19.16
CA GLN A 218 -3.77 0.30 18.64
C GLN A 218 -4.50 -0.56 19.68
N TYR A 219 -3.81 -1.55 20.27
CA TYR A 219 -4.36 -2.49 21.23
C TYR A 219 -4.99 -1.79 22.44
N ASP A 220 -4.26 -0.85 23.05
CA ASP A 220 -4.73 -0.04 24.18
C ASP A 220 -5.95 0.80 23.77
N THR A 221 -5.92 1.39 22.57
CA THR A 221 -7.03 2.17 22.04
C THR A 221 -8.28 1.32 21.82
N ILE A 222 -8.13 0.12 21.25
CA ILE A 222 -9.26 -0.79 20.99
C ILE A 222 -9.94 -1.17 22.31
N LEU A 223 -9.16 -1.48 23.34
CA LEU A 223 -9.67 -1.81 24.67
C LEU A 223 -10.39 -0.63 25.31
N ASP A 224 -9.81 0.56 25.28
CA ASP A 224 -10.40 1.72 25.95
C ASP A 224 -11.58 2.31 25.17
N LEU A 225 -11.32 2.70 23.92
CA LEU A 225 -12.22 3.47 23.07
C LEU A 225 -13.41 2.63 22.59
N TRP A 226 -13.14 1.40 22.13
CA TRP A 226 -14.15 0.54 21.51
C TRP A 226 -14.72 -0.50 22.48
N GLY A 227 -14.06 -0.75 23.62
CA GLY A 227 -14.48 -1.78 24.57
C GLY A 227 -14.45 -3.18 23.96
N VAL A 228 -13.65 -3.37 22.91
CA VAL A 228 -13.47 -4.65 22.25
C VAL A 228 -12.19 -5.25 22.81
N GLY A 229 -12.25 -6.49 23.25
CA GLY A 229 -11.05 -7.21 23.68
C GLY A 229 -10.33 -7.83 22.49
N PRO A 230 -9.14 -7.34 22.08
CA PRO A 230 -8.37 -7.97 21.02
C PRO A 230 -7.97 -9.37 21.45
N ASN A 231 -8.07 -10.33 20.54
CA ASN A 231 -7.83 -11.73 20.87
C ASN A 231 -6.35 -12.04 21.07
N ARG A 232 -5.45 -11.19 20.55
CA ARG A 232 -4.01 -11.40 20.58
C ARG A 232 -3.31 -10.36 21.44
N PRO A 233 -2.22 -10.74 22.12
CA PRO A 233 -1.36 -9.79 22.79
C PRO A 233 -0.73 -8.81 21.79
N PRO A 234 -0.44 -7.57 22.22
CA PRO A 234 0.26 -6.62 21.39
C PRO A 234 1.70 -7.11 21.14
N ILE A 235 2.24 -6.73 19.99
CA ILE A 235 3.56 -7.15 19.51
C ILE A 235 4.32 -5.94 19.00
N ASP A 236 5.65 -6.01 19.15
CA ASP A 236 6.60 -5.09 18.56
C ASP A 236 7.51 -5.88 17.62
N THR A 237 7.63 -5.43 16.38
CA THR A 237 8.48 -6.06 15.37
C THR A 237 9.40 -5.04 14.74
N HIS A 238 10.62 -5.46 14.42
CA HIS A 238 11.55 -4.66 13.64
C HIS A 238 11.51 -5.15 12.20
N HIS A 239 11.20 -4.24 11.28
CA HIS A 239 11.20 -4.52 9.84
C HIS A 239 12.13 -3.54 9.15
N PRO A 240 12.78 -3.89 8.03
CA PRO A 240 13.57 -2.94 7.26
C PRO A 240 12.74 -1.69 6.92
N ALA A 241 13.28 -0.49 7.16
CA ALA A 241 12.64 0.77 6.82
C ALA A 241 12.50 0.94 5.28
N VAL A 242 13.36 0.27 4.53
CA VAL A 242 13.22 0.06 3.09
C VAL A 242 13.26 -1.43 2.83
N ARG A 243 12.24 -1.94 2.16
CA ARG A 243 12.15 -3.36 1.80
C ARG A 243 12.27 -3.56 0.30
N THR A 244 12.76 -4.71 -0.11
CA THR A 244 12.66 -5.17 -1.51
C THR A 244 11.39 -5.99 -1.65
N HIS A 245 10.59 -5.70 -2.67
CA HIS A 245 9.37 -6.44 -2.94
C HIS A 245 9.70 -7.81 -3.57
N PRO A 246 9.18 -8.94 -3.04
CA PRO A 246 9.60 -10.28 -3.45
C PRO A 246 9.26 -10.62 -4.90
N VAL A 247 8.21 -10.00 -5.45
CA VAL A 247 7.76 -10.24 -6.84
C VAL A 247 8.44 -9.30 -7.84
N THR A 248 8.39 -7.98 -7.60
CA THR A 248 8.85 -6.96 -8.56
C THR A 248 10.33 -6.61 -8.42
N GLY A 249 10.96 -6.96 -7.29
CA GLY A 249 12.34 -6.54 -6.98
C GLY A 249 12.49 -5.04 -6.69
N LEU A 250 11.39 -4.27 -6.72
CA LEU A 250 11.43 -2.83 -6.44
C LEU A 250 11.59 -2.57 -4.94
N LYS A 251 12.28 -1.49 -4.60
CA LYS A 251 12.40 -1.03 -3.21
C LYS A 251 11.19 -0.16 -2.83
N ALA A 252 10.61 -0.43 -1.66
CA ALA A 252 9.48 0.28 -1.10
C ALA A 252 9.84 0.83 0.30
N LEU A 253 9.41 2.06 0.59
CA LEU A 253 9.52 2.67 1.91
C LEU A 253 8.53 1.99 2.87
N ASN A 254 9.02 1.19 3.81
CA ASN A 254 8.22 0.49 4.80
C ASN A 254 8.19 1.28 6.12
N VAL A 255 7.69 2.52 6.04
CA VAL A 255 7.49 3.41 7.19
C VAL A 255 6.08 3.97 7.10
N ASN A 256 5.33 3.90 8.21
CA ASN A 256 3.98 4.45 8.26
C ASN A 256 3.63 5.00 9.66
N PRO A 257 3.06 6.21 9.76
CA PRO A 257 2.69 6.84 11.05
C PRO A 257 1.71 6.01 11.89
N GLY A 258 0.86 5.21 11.23
CA GLY A 258 -0.14 4.38 11.93
C GLY A 258 0.44 3.36 12.91
N PHE A 259 1.63 2.83 12.64
CA PHE A 259 2.22 1.73 13.43
C PHE A 259 3.71 1.87 13.73
N VAL A 260 4.46 2.72 13.03
CA VAL A 260 5.91 2.89 13.26
C VAL A 260 6.16 3.92 14.35
N THR A 261 6.97 3.55 15.34
CA THR A 261 7.28 4.40 16.52
C THR A 261 8.74 4.78 16.65
N GLY A 262 9.62 4.24 15.79
CA GLY A 262 11.00 4.66 15.71
C GLY A 262 11.86 3.82 14.78
N PHE A 263 13.17 4.03 14.87
CA PHE A 263 14.18 3.25 14.16
C PHE A 263 15.16 2.66 15.17
N ALA A 264 15.43 1.35 15.09
CA ALA A 264 16.18 0.63 16.10
C ALA A 264 17.64 1.11 16.24
N GLU A 265 18.22 1.65 15.18
CA GLU A 265 19.61 2.08 15.09
C GLU A 265 19.82 3.54 15.53
N LEU A 266 18.76 4.33 15.70
CA LEU A 266 18.86 5.77 15.94
C LEU A 266 18.57 6.14 17.39
N ASN A 267 19.20 7.21 17.88
CA ASN A 267 18.82 7.78 19.17
C ASN A 267 17.40 8.34 19.09
N LYS A 268 16.70 8.41 20.23
CA LYS A 268 15.30 8.85 20.28
C LYS A 268 15.03 10.16 19.52
N LYS A 269 15.86 11.20 19.73
CA LYS A 269 15.66 12.50 19.06
C LYS A 269 15.87 12.43 17.55
N GLU A 270 16.84 11.65 17.09
CA GLU A 270 17.11 11.45 15.66
C GLU A 270 15.96 10.67 15.02
N SER A 271 15.54 9.58 15.66
CA SER A 271 14.41 8.76 15.27
C SER A 271 13.13 9.60 15.14
N ASP A 272 12.82 10.43 16.15
CA ASP A 272 11.63 11.29 16.15
C ASP A 272 11.64 12.28 14.98
N LYS A 273 12.78 12.92 14.73
CA LYS A 273 12.91 13.86 13.60
C LYS A 273 12.85 13.18 12.25
N LEU A 274 13.33 11.95 12.14
CA LEU A 274 13.18 11.16 10.93
C LEU A 274 11.72 10.73 10.71
N LEU A 275 10.99 10.36 11.76
CA LEU A 275 9.55 10.08 11.66
C LEU A 275 8.74 11.30 11.26
N GLU A 276 9.01 12.48 11.84
CA GLU A 276 8.39 13.75 11.43
C GLU A 276 8.64 14.03 9.94
N PHE A 277 9.87 13.80 9.46
CA PHE A 277 10.20 13.93 8.04
C PHE A 277 9.39 12.96 7.18
N PHE A 278 9.29 11.68 7.56
CA PHE A 278 8.55 10.69 6.78
C PHE A 278 7.04 10.91 6.80
N GLU A 279 6.48 11.38 7.91
CA GLU A 279 5.09 11.81 7.97
C GLU A 279 4.83 12.93 6.96
N TYR A 280 5.67 13.98 6.96
CA TYR A 280 5.58 15.06 5.97
C TYR A 280 5.75 14.54 4.53
N HIS A 281 6.73 13.67 4.30
CA HIS A 281 7.01 13.09 2.98
C HIS A 281 5.81 12.30 2.44
N LEU A 282 5.14 11.51 3.29
CA LEU A 282 3.93 10.77 2.91
C LEU A 282 2.75 11.71 2.61
N HIS A 283 2.54 12.77 3.41
CA HIS A 283 1.44 13.71 3.15
C HIS A 283 1.69 14.67 1.98
N SER A 284 2.94 14.85 1.56
CA SER A 284 3.32 15.73 0.43
C SER A 284 3.57 15.01 -0.90
N ALA A 285 3.46 13.68 -0.94
CA ALA A 285 3.69 12.88 -2.15
C ALA A 285 2.41 12.70 -3.00
N ASP A 286 1.85 13.83 -3.45
CA ASP A 286 0.67 13.91 -4.31
C ASP A 286 0.88 13.30 -5.70
N ASP A 287 2.11 13.30 -6.20
CA ASP A 287 2.53 12.60 -7.42
C ASP A 287 2.54 11.07 -7.29
N HIS A 288 2.39 10.56 -6.06
CA HIS A 288 2.35 9.14 -5.70
C HIS A 288 1.05 8.68 -5.07
N TYR A 289 0.02 9.50 -5.18
CA TYR A 289 -1.24 9.37 -4.49
C TYR A 289 -2.38 8.94 -5.42
N VAL A 290 -3.32 8.16 -4.91
CA VAL A 290 -4.64 7.95 -5.55
C VAL A 290 -5.73 7.97 -4.49
N ARG A 291 -6.83 8.67 -4.79
CA ARG A 291 -8.04 8.71 -3.94
C ARG A 291 -9.19 8.05 -4.66
N TRP A 292 -9.80 7.07 -3.99
CA TRP A 292 -10.95 6.36 -4.50
C TRP A 292 -12.22 6.82 -3.82
N LYS A 293 -13.15 7.33 -4.63
CA LYS A 293 -14.53 7.59 -4.22
C LYS A 293 -15.32 6.31 -4.34
N TRP A 294 -15.70 5.74 -3.22
CA TRP A 294 -16.45 4.49 -3.18
C TRP A 294 -17.86 4.65 -3.76
N ALA A 295 -18.41 3.53 -4.22
CA ALA A 295 -19.83 3.32 -4.43
C ALA A 295 -20.16 1.92 -3.89
N VAL A 296 -21.43 1.64 -3.60
CA VAL A 296 -21.88 0.28 -3.24
C VAL A 296 -21.51 -0.69 -4.37
N GLY A 297 -21.02 -1.88 -4.02
CA GLY A 297 -20.53 -2.86 -4.99
C GLY A 297 -19.13 -2.57 -5.54
N SER A 298 -18.51 -1.44 -5.18
CA SER A 298 -17.10 -1.19 -5.54
C SER A 298 -16.17 -2.08 -4.72
N VAL A 299 -15.09 -2.52 -5.36
CA VAL A 299 -14.02 -3.31 -4.74
C VAL A 299 -12.68 -2.61 -4.96
N ALA A 300 -11.80 -2.65 -3.97
CA ALA A 300 -10.38 -2.40 -4.15
C ALA A 300 -9.58 -3.61 -3.65
N MET A 301 -8.59 -4.03 -4.44
CA MET A 301 -7.57 -4.98 -4.04
C MET A 301 -6.21 -4.27 -4.10
N TRP A 302 -5.44 -4.33 -3.01
CA TRP A 302 -4.13 -3.68 -2.94
C TRP A 302 -3.06 -4.62 -2.38
N ASP A 303 -1.82 -4.31 -2.74
CA ASP A 303 -0.64 -4.91 -2.16
C ASP A 303 -0.16 -4.05 -0.98
N ASN A 304 -0.31 -4.59 0.21
CA ASN A 304 0.03 -3.96 1.48
C ASN A 304 1.55 -3.83 1.69
N ARG A 305 2.35 -4.51 0.85
CA ARG A 305 3.81 -4.50 0.88
C ARG A 305 4.41 -3.29 0.18
N CYS A 306 3.65 -2.62 -0.68
CA CYS A 306 4.11 -1.48 -1.46
C CYS A 306 3.16 -0.29 -1.41
N THR A 307 2.17 -0.30 -0.52
CA THR A 307 1.24 0.81 -0.33
C THR A 307 1.00 1.10 1.14
N ALA A 308 0.79 2.38 1.45
CA ALA A 308 0.09 2.79 2.66
C ALA A 308 -1.25 3.39 2.27
N HIS A 309 -2.25 3.29 3.14
CA HIS A 309 -3.58 3.81 2.89
C HIS A 309 -4.15 4.49 4.12
N ARG A 310 -5.15 5.34 3.89
CA ARG A 310 -5.94 5.96 4.97
C ARG A 310 -7.36 6.25 4.51
N VAL A 311 -8.29 6.17 5.44
CA VAL A 311 -9.66 6.66 5.23
C VAL A 311 -9.61 8.18 5.26
N ILE A 312 -10.28 8.83 4.31
CA ILE A 312 -10.45 10.28 4.35
C ILE A 312 -11.53 10.61 5.38
N PRO A 313 -11.19 11.35 6.45
CA PRO A 313 -12.16 11.72 7.48
C PRO A 313 -13.34 12.52 6.90
N GLY A 314 -14.52 12.33 7.46
CA GLY A 314 -15.72 13.07 7.08
C GLY A 314 -16.83 12.92 8.12
N THR A 315 -17.84 13.78 8.02
CA THR A 315 -18.98 13.86 8.95
C THR A 315 -20.27 13.35 8.31
N TYR A 316 -20.18 12.25 7.55
CA TYR A 316 -21.31 11.75 6.77
C TYR A 316 -22.36 11.04 7.65
N ASP A 317 -23.64 11.36 7.44
CA ASP A 317 -24.76 10.86 8.26
C ASP A 317 -25.19 9.43 7.91
N SER A 318 -24.88 8.96 6.69
CA SER A 318 -25.26 7.63 6.21
C SER A 318 -24.24 6.55 6.61
N PRO A 319 -24.66 5.29 6.78
CA PRO A 319 -23.73 4.24 7.15
C PRO A 319 -22.68 4.01 6.07
N ARG A 320 -21.49 3.63 6.53
CA ARG A 320 -20.39 3.11 5.70
C ARG A 320 -20.05 1.74 6.24
N LYS A 321 -20.07 0.73 5.38
CA LYS A 321 -19.77 -0.65 5.73
C LYS A 321 -19.12 -1.35 4.54
N GLY A 322 -17.96 -1.97 4.78
CA GLY A 322 -17.32 -2.82 3.80
C GLY A 322 -16.79 -4.11 4.42
N ILE A 323 -16.56 -5.11 3.58
CA ILE A 323 -16.06 -6.43 3.95
C ILE A 323 -14.61 -6.54 3.49
N ARG A 324 -13.69 -6.68 4.45
CA ARG A 324 -12.25 -6.84 4.19
C ARG A 324 -11.79 -8.27 4.42
N THR A 325 -11.01 -8.78 3.47
CA THR A 325 -10.26 -10.03 3.58
C THR A 325 -8.79 -9.76 3.29
N THR A 326 -7.90 -10.43 4.02
CA THR A 326 -6.44 -10.23 3.94
C THR A 326 -5.76 -11.60 3.93
N VAL A 327 -4.67 -11.74 3.17
CA VAL A 327 -3.83 -12.96 3.18
C VAL A 327 -2.48 -12.64 3.78
N PHE A 328 -1.89 -13.62 4.45
CA PHE A 328 -0.55 -13.49 5.00
C PHE A 328 0.50 -13.26 3.90
N GLY A 329 1.43 -12.36 4.18
CA GLY A 329 2.64 -12.19 3.41
C GLY A 329 3.83 -12.91 4.05
N GLU A 330 4.95 -12.82 3.35
CA GLU A 330 6.24 -13.25 3.86
C GLU A 330 6.75 -12.34 4.98
N LYS A 331 7.51 -12.89 5.93
CA LYS A 331 8.30 -12.07 6.84
C LYS A 331 9.40 -11.36 6.06
N HIS A 332 9.70 -10.11 6.42
CA HIS A 332 10.85 -9.42 5.85
C HIS A 332 12.16 -10.03 6.34
N PRO A 333 13.06 -10.47 5.44
CA PRO A 333 14.36 -10.92 5.85
C PRO A 333 15.10 -9.74 6.49
N LEU A 334 15.47 -9.90 7.76
CA LEU A 334 16.38 -8.96 8.41
C LEU A 334 17.76 -9.13 7.78
N VAL A 335 18.22 -8.11 7.06
CA VAL A 335 19.62 -8.06 6.64
C VAL A 335 20.41 -7.58 7.86
N LEU A 336 20.95 -8.53 8.63
CA LEU A 336 21.86 -8.19 9.71
C LEU A 336 23.13 -7.59 9.09
N LEU A 337 23.40 -6.31 9.34
CA LEU A 337 24.60 -5.58 8.90
C LEU A 337 25.92 -6.17 9.43
N HIS A 338 25.88 -7.28 10.19
CA HIS A 338 27.02 -7.87 10.89
C HIS A 338 27.32 -9.33 10.52
N SER A 339 26.80 -9.86 9.41
CA SER A 339 27.40 -11.08 8.86
C SER A 339 28.83 -10.76 8.41
N PRO A 340 29.87 -11.43 8.93
CA PRO A 340 31.25 -11.13 8.53
C PRO A 340 31.39 -11.36 7.03
N ILE A 341 31.76 -10.30 6.31
CA ILE A 341 32.14 -10.38 4.90
C ILE A 341 33.25 -11.43 4.81
N ASN A 342 33.01 -12.50 4.06
CA ASN A 342 34.00 -13.53 3.82
C ASN A 342 35.16 -12.91 2.99
N PRO A 343 36.37 -12.75 3.55
CA PRO A 343 37.47 -12.05 2.88
C PRO A 343 38.03 -12.82 1.68
N SER A 344 37.56 -14.03 1.40
CA SER A 344 38.01 -14.86 0.27
C SER A 344 37.43 -14.48 -1.09
N LEU A 345 36.53 -13.49 -1.17
CA LEU A 345 35.95 -13.00 -2.45
C LEU A 345 36.62 -11.73 -3.00
N LEU A 346 37.68 -11.23 -2.36
CA LEU A 346 38.46 -10.08 -2.83
C LEU A 346 39.82 -10.53 -3.39
N THR A 347 39.81 -11.26 -4.50
CA THR A 347 41.00 -11.42 -5.36
C THR A 347 40.62 -11.21 -6.82
N LEU A 348 40.64 -9.94 -7.25
CA LEU A 348 40.78 -9.60 -8.66
C LEU A 348 42.18 -8.99 -8.86
N SER A 349 42.93 -9.64 -9.74
CA SER A 349 44.31 -9.32 -10.13
C SER A 349 44.46 -7.90 -10.69
N PRO A 350 45.58 -7.20 -10.44
CA PRO A 350 45.86 -5.91 -11.06
C PRO A 350 46.69 -6.09 -12.34
N SER A 351 46.14 -5.66 -13.47
CA SER A 351 46.96 -5.24 -14.61
C SER A 351 46.14 -4.31 -15.52
N LEU A 352 46.46 -3.02 -15.51
CA LEU A 352 46.94 -2.29 -16.69
C LEU A 352 47.20 -0.82 -16.34
N SER A 353 48.30 -0.36 -16.92
CA SER A 353 49.07 0.84 -16.69
C SER A 353 48.38 2.13 -17.14
N ALA A 354 48.74 3.21 -16.45
CA ALA A 354 48.49 4.59 -16.79
C ALA A 354 49.29 5.06 -18.00
N GLU A 355 48.64 5.81 -18.89
CA GLU A 355 49.05 7.03 -19.64
C GLU A 355 47.73 7.62 -20.21
N GLY A 356 47.41 8.91 -20.31
CA GLY A 356 48.02 10.20 -19.98
C GLY A 356 47.03 11.30 -20.45
N GLU A 357 46.98 12.41 -19.69
CA GLU A 357 46.61 13.81 -20.02
C GLU A 357 45.36 14.20 -20.85
N GLY A 358 44.63 15.20 -20.33
CA GLY A 358 43.85 16.17 -21.12
C GLY A 358 42.62 16.76 -20.43
N ASP A 359 42.77 17.90 -19.75
CA ASP A 359 41.67 18.75 -19.24
C ASP A 359 40.88 19.41 -20.39
N ASP A 360 39.54 19.38 -20.32
CA ASP A 360 38.64 20.41 -20.90
C ASP A 360 37.34 20.50 -20.06
N PRO A 361 37.05 21.64 -19.39
CA PRO A 361 35.86 21.82 -18.58
C PRO A 361 34.77 22.59 -19.34
N THR A 362 34.23 22.07 -20.45
CA THR A 362 32.96 22.58 -21.00
C THR A 362 32.20 21.54 -21.82
N ALA A 363 31.30 20.79 -21.18
CA ALA A 363 30.24 20.07 -21.89
C ALA A 363 28.95 20.04 -21.08
N TYR A 364 28.00 20.87 -21.52
CA TYR A 364 26.57 20.78 -21.26
C TYR A 364 26.10 19.32 -21.31
N PHE A 365 25.41 18.84 -20.28
CA PHE A 365 24.70 17.56 -20.32
C PHE A 365 23.17 17.77 -20.24
N ASP A 366 22.56 17.30 -21.31
CA ASP A 366 21.15 17.15 -21.66
C ASP A 366 20.40 16.22 -20.67
N PRO A 367 19.22 16.59 -20.14
CA PRO A 367 18.43 15.73 -19.27
C PRO A 367 17.51 14.82 -20.11
N ALA A 368 18.06 13.79 -20.74
CA ALA A 368 17.25 12.69 -21.26
C ALA A 368 17.01 11.66 -20.15
N SER A 369 16.03 11.93 -19.29
CA SER A 369 15.44 10.92 -18.41
C SER A 369 14.80 9.83 -19.28
N SER A 370 15.22 8.58 -19.14
CA SER A 370 14.37 7.46 -19.53
C SER A 370 13.04 7.57 -18.79
N SER A 371 11.94 7.37 -19.52
CA SER A 371 10.60 7.61 -19.00
C SER A 371 10.33 6.70 -17.80
N ARG A 372 9.59 7.20 -16.80
CA ARG A 372 9.18 6.50 -15.57
C ARG A 372 8.56 5.12 -15.87
N ARG A 373 7.89 5.00 -17.02
CA ARG A 373 7.27 3.79 -17.57
C ARG A 373 8.30 2.74 -18.01
N GLU A 374 9.43 3.14 -18.59
CA GLU A 374 10.47 2.22 -19.06
C GLU A 374 11.18 1.51 -17.90
N ARG A 375 11.36 2.16 -16.74
CA ARG A 375 11.95 1.49 -15.56
C ARG A 375 11.02 0.44 -14.95
N GLN A 376 9.72 0.69 -14.94
CA GLN A 376 8.72 -0.31 -14.52
C GLN A 376 8.61 -1.47 -15.51
N GLN A 377 8.72 -1.21 -16.82
CA GLN A 377 8.72 -2.27 -17.84
C GLN A 377 10.05 -3.05 -17.92
N GLN A 378 11.20 -2.41 -17.73
CA GLN A 378 12.52 -3.07 -17.76
C GLN A 378 12.72 -4.02 -16.57
N ALA A 379 12.17 -3.69 -15.39
CA ALA A 379 12.16 -4.61 -14.26
C ALA A 379 11.33 -5.89 -14.53
N ALA A 380 10.29 -5.79 -15.37
CA ALA A 380 9.43 -6.91 -15.74
C ALA A 380 10.03 -7.84 -16.82
N THR A 381 11.06 -7.40 -17.55
CA THR A 381 11.64 -8.16 -18.69
C THR A 381 13.02 -8.77 -18.41
N GLY A 382 13.47 -8.84 -17.15
CA GLY A 382 14.81 -9.28 -16.78
C GLY A 382 15.11 -10.76 -17.03
N VAL A 383 15.28 -11.16 -18.29
CA VAL A 383 15.96 -12.39 -18.72
C VAL A 383 17.19 -12.00 -19.53
N ALA A 384 18.34 -12.53 -19.12
CA ALA A 384 19.63 -12.28 -19.72
C ALA A 384 19.66 -12.59 -21.23
N LEU A 385 20.06 -11.61 -22.05
CA LEU A 385 20.42 -11.83 -23.44
C LEU A 385 21.92 -11.62 -23.60
N ASN A 386 22.66 -12.73 -23.73
CA ASN A 386 24.02 -12.72 -24.27
C ASN A 386 23.96 -12.40 -25.76
N GLY A 387 24.83 -11.49 -26.19
CA GLY A 387 24.76 -10.80 -27.47
C GLY A 387 25.12 -11.62 -28.71
N VAL A 388 24.64 -11.12 -29.85
CA VAL A 388 25.09 -11.45 -31.20
C VAL A 388 25.33 -10.11 -31.94
N PRO A 389 26.45 -9.93 -32.67
CA PRO A 389 26.84 -8.64 -33.26
C PRO A 389 26.10 -8.33 -34.57
N PRO A 390 26.13 -7.07 -35.06
CA PRO A 390 25.23 -6.60 -36.10
C PRO A 390 25.71 -6.97 -37.50
N SER A 391 24.77 -7.37 -38.36
CA SER A 391 24.95 -7.42 -39.81
C SER A 391 24.32 -6.19 -40.48
N THR A 392 24.92 -5.83 -41.61
CA THR A 392 24.81 -4.57 -42.33
C THR A 392 23.70 -4.57 -43.39
N ASN A 393 23.40 -3.34 -43.82
CA ASN A 393 22.84 -2.92 -45.12
C ASN A 393 21.32 -2.90 -45.31
N GLY A 394 20.86 -1.75 -45.83
CA GLY A 394 20.04 -1.78 -47.04
C GLY A 394 18.86 -0.82 -47.05
N ALA A 395 19.06 0.33 -47.69
CA ALA A 395 18.07 1.33 -48.07
C ALA A 395 16.78 0.79 -48.73
N GLY A 396 15.67 1.54 -48.57
CA GLY A 396 14.52 1.44 -49.48
C GLY A 396 13.21 1.95 -48.91
N ASN A 397 12.96 3.26 -48.99
CA ASN A 397 11.60 3.82 -49.02
C ASN A 397 11.19 3.94 -50.50
N PRO A 398 9.90 3.78 -50.89
CA PRO A 398 9.10 4.99 -50.98
C PRO A 398 7.58 4.85 -50.73
N LYS A 399 7.03 5.91 -50.14
CA LYS A 399 5.80 6.64 -50.51
C LYS A 399 4.49 5.83 -50.62
N THR A 400 3.57 6.09 -49.69
CA THR A 400 2.13 6.11 -49.96
C THR A 400 1.55 7.49 -49.72
N LYS A 401 0.71 7.89 -50.68
CA LYS A 401 0.06 9.19 -50.81
C LYS A 401 -1.07 9.35 -49.79
N THR A 402 -1.19 10.58 -49.34
CA THR A 402 -2.37 11.18 -48.72
C THR A 402 -3.57 11.23 -49.68
N SER A 403 -4.77 11.03 -49.15
CA SER A 403 -6.02 11.52 -49.74
C SER A 403 -6.95 12.01 -48.63
N GLU A 404 -7.32 13.28 -48.73
CA GLU A 404 -8.28 14.02 -47.91
C GLU A 404 -9.74 13.66 -48.22
N SER A 405 -10.61 13.87 -47.22
CA SER A 405 -11.96 14.49 -47.25
C SER A 405 -12.76 13.93 -46.05
N ALA A 406 -13.22 14.66 -45.03
CA ALA A 406 -13.94 15.93 -44.92
C ALA A 406 -15.37 15.90 -45.46
N ARG A 407 -16.35 15.86 -44.52
CA ARG A 407 -17.67 16.56 -44.45
C ARG A 407 -18.60 15.76 -43.52
N GLU A 408 -19.11 16.27 -42.39
CA GLU A 408 -19.92 17.48 -42.07
C GLU A 408 -21.37 17.10 -41.72
N ARG A 409 -21.85 17.71 -40.61
CA ARG A 409 -23.25 18.16 -40.32
C ARG A 409 -24.31 17.07 -40.08
N GLU A 410 -25.34 17.23 -39.24
CA GLU A 410 -26.00 18.35 -38.53
C GLU A 410 -26.91 17.71 -37.41
N ARG A 411 -27.09 18.35 -36.24
CA ARG A 411 -28.34 18.99 -35.72
C ARG A 411 -29.61 18.09 -35.78
N GLU A 412 -30.50 17.97 -34.78
CA GLU A 412 -31.23 19.05 -34.10
C GLU A 412 -32.19 18.49 -32.98
N THR A 413 -32.42 19.31 -31.92
CA THR A 413 -33.67 19.60 -31.14
C THR A 413 -34.46 18.55 -30.32
N GLU A 414 -34.66 18.80 -28.99
CA GLU A 414 -35.88 19.33 -28.27
C GLU A 414 -36.76 18.19 -27.69
N GLY A 415 -37.48 18.25 -26.56
CA GLY A 415 -37.86 19.23 -25.52
C GLY A 415 -38.38 18.45 -24.28
N GLU A 416 -38.32 18.99 -23.06
CA GLU A 416 -39.39 19.71 -22.32
C GLU A 416 -40.24 18.87 -21.31
N SER A 417 -40.61 19.57 -20.21
CA SER A 417 -41.68 19.33 -19.20
C SER A 417 -41.37 18.37 -18.03
N LEU A 418 -41.22 18.85 -16.78
CA LEU A 418 -42.21 19.35 -15.78
C LEU A 418 -43.01 18.24 -15.07
N SER A 419 -42.77 18.05 -13.76
CA SER A 419 -43.83 18.04 -12.71
C SER A 419 -43.30 17.54 -11.34
N THR A 420 -43.25 18.44 -10.35
CA THR A 420 -43.73 18.19 -8.96
C THR A 420 -45.26 18.42 -8.95
N PRO A 421 -46.07 18.16 -7.88
CA PRO A 421 -45.72 17.95 -6.46
C PRO A 421 -46.49 16.83 -5.71
N ALA A 422 -46.02 16.48 -4.50
CA ALA A 422 -46.78 16.30 -3.26
C ALA A 422 -45.83 16.16 -2.08
#